data_AF-A0A6B8KLC5-F1
#
_entry.id   AF-A0A6B8KLC5-F1
#
_cell.length_a   1.000
_cell.length_b   1.000
_cell.length_c   1.000
_cell.angle_alpha   90.00
_cell.angle_beta   90.00
_cell.angle_gamma   90.00
#
_symmetry.space_group_name_H-M   'P 1'
#
loop_
_entity.id
_entity.type
_entity.pdbx_description
1 polymer ?
#
loop_
_entity_poly.entity_id
_entity_poly.type
_entity_poly.pdbx_seq_one_letter_code
_entity_poly.pdbx_strand_id
1 'polypeptide(L)' 'MADKNGDGKLTLDEAKLGMPRVAKHFDQIDKDKKGYVTLDEVKDAAAAAGVAR' A
#
# COMPACT_ATOMS: atom_id res chain seq x y z
N MET A 1 7.17 -1.43 11.12
CA MET A 1 5.89 -1.28 10.39
C MET A 1 6.18 -0.47 9.14
N ALA A 2 5.47 -0.75 8.04
CA ALA A 2 5.68 -0.03 6.77
C ALA A 2 5.23 1.43 6.90
N ASP A 3 4.12 1.67 7.62
CA ASP A 3 3.65 2.98 8.06
C ASP A 3 4.63 3.51 9.12
N LYS A 4 5.43 4.53 8.76
CA LYS A 4 6.49 5.07 9.64
C LYS A 4 6.02 6.23 10.49
N ASN A 5 5.08 7.02 9.99
CA ASN A 5 4.54 8.17 10.69
C ASN A 5 3.32 7.81 11.57
N GLY A 6 2.76 6.62 11.39
CA GLY A 6 1.64 6.10 12.18
C GLY A 6 0.32 6.77 11.84
N ASP A 7 0.17 7.32 10.63
CA ASP A 7 -1.04 8.02 10.20
C ASP A 7 -2.11 7.11 9.58
N GLY A 8 -1.83 5.80 9.51
CA GLY A 8 -2.72 4.79 8.90
C GLY A 8 -2.67 4.77 7.38
N LYS A 9 -1.71 5.47 6.78
CA LYS A 9 -1.47 5.55 5.34
C LYS A 9 -0.07 5.02 5.03
N LEU A 10 0.12 4.68 3.77
CA LEU A 10 1.37 4.26 3.20
C LEU A 10 1.64 5.13 1.99
N THR A 11 2.71 5.89 2.06
CA THR A 11 3.30 6.51 0.87
C THR A 11 4.02 5.46 0.03
N LEU A 12 4.33 5.79 -1.23
CA LEU A 12 5.07 4.89 -2.10
C LEU A 12 6.42 4.50 -1.49
N ASP A 13 7.12 5.42 -0.83
CA ASP A 13 8.44 5.13 -0.25
C ASP A 13 8.35 4.26 1.01
N GLU A 14 7.33 4.46 1.84
CA GLU A 14 7.02 3.56 2.95
C GLU A 14 6.63 2.15 2.47
N ALA A 15 5.81 2.07 1.42
CA ALA A 15 5.45 0.81 0.78
C ALA A 15 6.70 0.12 0.19
N LYS A 16 7.64 0.85 -0.44
CA LYS A 16 8.89 0.25 -0.96
C LYS A 16 9.73 -0.37 0.15
N LEU A 17 9.75 0.24 1.33
CA LEU A 17 10.58 -0.20 2.45
C LEU A 17 9.99 -1.42 3.18
N GLY A 18 8.66 -1.50 3.33
CA GLY A 18 8.02 -2.53 4.15
C GLY A 18 7.07 -3.47 3.41
N MET A 19 6.60 -3.10 2.21
CA MET A 19 5.60 -3.84 1.44
C MET A 19 5.89 -3.80 -0.08
N PRO A 20 6.92 -4.49 -0.57
CA PRO A 20 7.34 -4.41 -1.98
C PRO A 20 6.24 -4.76 -2.99
N ARG A 21 5.29 -5.63 -2.62
CA ARG A 21 4.13 -5.94 -3.48
C ARG A 21 3.17 -4.76 -3.60
N VAL A 22 2.91 -4.06 -2.50
CA VAL A 22 2.10 -2.82 -2.52
C VAL A 22 2.79 -1.75 -3.34
N ALA A 23 4.10 -1.56 -3.16
CA ALA A 23 4.86 -0.59 -3.96
C ALA A 23 4.79 -0.86 -5.47
N LYS A 24 4.87 -2.13 -5.89
CA LYS A 24 4.74 -2.52 -7.31
C LYS A 24 3.39 -2.22 -7.91
N HIS A 25 2.33 -2.26 -7.09
CA HIS A 25 0.96 -2.01 -7.52
C HIS A 25 0.44 -0.66 -7.03
N PHE A 26 1.30 0.20 -6.49
CA PHE A 26 0.88 1.40 -5.77
C PHE A 26 -0.01 2.31 -6.63
N ASP A 27 0.38 2.56 -7.87
CA ASP A 27 -0.41 3.36 -8.81
C ASP A 27 -1.77 2.74 -9.17
N GLN A 28 -1.91 1.41 -9.02
CA GLN A 28 -3.17 0.70 -9.22
C GLN A 28 -4.06 0.75 -7.98
N ILE A 29 -3.45 0.87 -6.80
CA ILE A 29 -4.13 0.96 -5.50
C ILE A 29 -4.58 2.41 -5.24
N ASP A 30 -3.70 3.38 -5.50
CA ASP A 30 -3.97 4.82 -5.40
C ASP A 30 -4.75 5.34 -6.63
N LYS A 31 -5.98 4.86 -6.77
CA LYS A 31 -6.87 5.17 -7.90
C LYS A 31 -7.12 6.68 -8.06
N ASP A 32 -7.16 7.40 -6.96
CA ASP A 32 -7.41 8.84 -6.93
C ASP A 32 -6.11 9.67 -7.04
N LYS A 33 -4.94 9.03 -7.13
CA LYS A 33 -3.62 9.67 -7.22
C LYS A 33 -3.38 10.67 -6.08
N LYS A 34 -3.74 10.28 -4.87
CA LYS A 34 -3.53 11.04 -3.63
C LYS A 34 -2.05 11.12 -3.23
N GLY A 35 -1.22 10.20 -3.73
CA GLY A 35 0.18 10.01 -3.33
C GLY A 35 0.35 9.12 -2.10
N TYR A 36 -0.73 8.51 -1.61
CA TYR A 36 -0.74 7.57 -0.49
C TYR A 36 -1.91 6.59 -0.63
N VAL A 37 -1.76 5.43 -0.03
CA VAL A 37 -2.83 4.42 0.07
C VAL A 37 -3.12 4.13 1.53
N THR A 38 -4.38 3.93 1.89
CA THR A 38 -4.75 3.54 3.26
C THR A 38 -4.51 2.06 3.49
N LEU A 39 -4.43 1.66 4.76
CA LEU A 39 -4.34 0.23 5.10
C LEU A 39 -5.51 -0.59 4.53
N ASP A 40 -6.69 -0.01 4.38
CA ASP A 40 -7.84 -0.72 3.82
C ASP A 40 -7.72 -0.87 2.30
N GLU A 41 -7.28 0.17 1.58
CA GLU A 41 -6.95 0.06 0.14
C GLU A 41 -5.86 -1.00 -0.11
N VAL A 42 -4.89 -1.09 0.79
CA VAL A 42 -3.83 -2.11 0.76
C VAL A 42 -4.36 -3.52 1.03
N LYS A 43 -5.27 -3.70 2.00
CA LYS A 43 -5.88 -5.00 2.28
C LYS A 43 -6.72 -5.48 1.10
N ASP A 44 -7.53 -4.60 0.52
CA ASP A 44 -8.33 -4.90 -0.66
C ASP A 44 -7.44 -5.31 -1.84
N ALA A 45 -6.32 -4.61 -2.03
CA ALA A 45 -5.32 -4.95 -3.03
C ALA A 45 -4.58 -6.27 -2.75
N ALA A 46 -4.26 -6.55 -1.48
CA ALA A 46 -3.60 -7.79 -1.07
C ALA A 46 -4.51 -9.02 -1.25
N ALA A 47 -5.83 -8.84 -1.05
CA ALA A 47 -6.84 -9.85 -1.36
C ALA A 47 -6.97 -10.09 -2.87
N ALA A 48 -6.91 -9.03 -3.68
CA ALA A 48 -6.95 -9.12 -5.14
C ALA A 48 -5.69 -9.74 -5.75
N ALA A 49 -4.51 -9.54 -5.14
CA ALA A 49 -3.22 -10.00 -5.64
C ALA A 49 -2.78 -11.37 -5.11
N GLY A 50 -3.60 -12.08 -4.32
CA GLY A 50 -3.24 -13.40 -3.78
C GLY A 50 -1.94 -13.35 -2.96
N VAL A 51 -1.76 -12.29 -2.16
CA VAL A 51 -0.60 -12.15 -1.24
C VAL A 51 -0.82 -12.89 0.07
N ALA A 52 -2.06 -13.29 0.35
CA ALA A 52 -2.41 -14.16 1.46
C ALA A 52 -2.33 -15.64 1.03
N ARG A 53 -1.11 -16.19 0.97
CA ARG A 53 -0.82 -17.59 1.28
C ARG A 53 0.54 -17.67 1.96
#